data_AF-A0A4Y8CHR1-F1
#
_entry.id   AF-A0A4Y8CHR1-F1
#
_cell.length_a   1.000
_cell.length_b   1.000
_cell.length_c   1.000
_cell.angle_alpha   90.00
_cell.angle_beta   90.00
_cell.angle_gamma   90.00
#
_symmetry.space_group_name_H-M   'P 1'
#
loop_
_entity.id
_entity.type
_entity.pdbx_description
1 polymer ?
#
loop_
_entity_poly.entity_id
_entity_poly.type
_entity_poly.pdbx_seq_one_letter_code
_entity_poly.pdbx_strand_id
1 'polypeptide(L)'
;MFETLLKLSEEPLKSKIKDLYFSKFNYVGAKIDFCITQNLGLLGEINLLWAEAKQGKSELKKSFVQLVLTIGKYKFYTEQTPNLLCAFDGEKIAFLPFACLQEIFYQSDINFSVTPSNHTSEQFLKLLKELDSILNTAQIFYYEKNDEELKTFIKENLTSENISKIKIDKNNFVSIYHKWNKMVKDTISIDWNLAKKS
;
A
#
# COMPACT_ATOMS: atom_id res chain seq x y z
N MET A 1 16.44 -2.74 -21.90
CA MET A 1 15.57 -3.49 -20.95
C MET A 1 14.31 -2.70 -20.63
N PHE A 2 14.41 -1.48 -20.11
CA PHE A 2 13.25 -0.71 -19.62
C PHE A 2 12.28 -0.22 -20.70
N GLU A 3 12.73 0.01 -21.94
CA GLU A 3 11.83 0.32 -23.07
C GLU A 3 10.79 -0.79 -23.34
N THR A 4 11.07 -2.03 -22.92
CA THR A 4 10.10 -3.13 -23.07
C THR A 4 8.96 -3.04 -22.06
N LEU A 5 9.18 -2.44 -20.88
CA LEU A 5 8.16 -2.28 -19.84
C LEU A 5 7.00 -1.40 -20.31
N LEU A 6 7.29 -0.35 -21.08
CA LEU A 6 6.29 0.54 -21.67
C LEU A 6 5.28 -0.16 -22.59
N LYS A 7 5.66 -1.31 -23.16
CA LYS A 7 4.84 -2.06 -24.11
C LYS A 7 4.07 -3.21 -23.46
N LEU A 8 4.36 -3.53 -22.20
CA LEU A 8 3.67 -4.60 -21.48
C LEU A 8 2.25 -4.16 -21.13
N SER A 9 1.30 -5.09 -21.20
CA SER A 9 0.02 -4.93 -20.53
C SER A 9 0.20 -4.99 -19.01
N GLU A 10 -0.83 -4.58 -18.27
CA GLU A 10 -0.72 -4.36 -16.83
C GLU A 10 -0.26 -5.61 -16.04
N GLU A 11 -0.83 -6.79 -16.31
CA GLU A 11 -0.46 -8.04 -15.61
C GLU A 11 0.99 -8.50 -15.91
N PRO A 12 1.44 -8.59 -17.18
CA PRO A 12 2.86 -8.81 -17.47
C PRO A 12 3.80 -7.77 -16.86
N LEU A 13 3.37 -6.50 -16.81
CA LEU A 13 4.15 -5.44 -16.16
C LEU A 13 4.29 -5.71 -14.66
N LYS A 14 3.19 -6.02 -13.96
CA LYS A 14 3.21 -6.39 -12.53
C LYS A 14 4.18 -7.55 -12.29
N SER A 15 4.05 -8.64 -13.04
CA SER A 15 4.95 -9.79 -12.92
C SER A 15 6.42 -9.41 -13.14
N LYS A 16 6.71 -8.57 -14.15
CA LYS A 16 8.07 -8.16 -14.47
C LYS A 16 8.68 -7.27 -13.39
N ILE A 17 7.91 -6.32 -12.85
CA ILE A 17 8.34 -5.45 -11.75
C ILE A 17 8.59 -6.27 -10.48
N LYS A 18 7.72 -7.25 -10.19
CA LYS A 18 7.94 -8.22 -9.10
C LYS A 18 9.28 -8.92 -9.26
N ASP A 19 9.59 -9.47 -10.44
CA ASP A 19 10.80 -10.25 -10.63
C ASP A 19 12.08 -9.40 -10.60
N LEU A 20 12.01 -8.16 -11.10
CA LEU A 20 13.16 -7.25 -11.10
C LEU A 20 13.50 -6.74 -9.70
N TYR A 21 12.49 -6.36 -8.92
CA TYR A 21 12.69 -5.57 -7.71
C TYR A 21 12.24 -6.24 -6.41
N PHE A 22 11.31 -7.20 -6.49
CA PHE A 22 10.67 -7.81 -5.32
C PHE A 22 10.77 -9.34 -5.30
N SER A 23 11.75 -9.92 -6.00
CA SER A 23 11.89 -11.37 -6.19
C SER A 23 12.05 -12.18 -4.89
N LYS A 24 12.52 -11.54 -3.81
CA LYS A 24 12.69 -12.15 -2.47
C LYS A 24 11.41 -12.17 -1.63
N PHE A 25 10.34 -11.55 -2.11
CA PHE A 25 9.09 -11.41 -1.38
C PHE A 25 7.97 -12.21 -2.06
N ASN A 26 6.89 -12.42 -1.32
CA ASN A 26 5.66 -12.97 -1.85
C ASN A 26 4.90 -11.86 -2.59
N TYR A 27 4.20 -12.26 -3.66
CA TYR A 27 3.38 -11.37 -4.47
C TYR A 27 1.97 -11.92 -4.55
N VAL A 28 1.00 -11.06 -4.22
CA VAL A 28 -0.42 -11.38 -4.26
C VAL A 28 -1.13 -10.28 -5.07
N GLY A 29 -1.88 -10.69 -6.09
CA GLY A 29 -2.81 -9.82 -6.82
C GLY A 29 -4.25 -10.15 -6.43
N ALA A 30 -5.04 -9.14 -6.06
CA ALA A 30 -6.46 -9.31 -5.74
C ALA A 30 -7.25 -8.02 -6.03
N LYS A 31 -7.88 -7.42 -5.01
CA LYS A 31 -8.55 -6.12 -5.12
C LYS A 31 -7.57 -4.96 -5.23
N ILE A 32 -6.45 -5.07 -4.55
CA ILE A 32 -5.26 -4.26 -4.80
C ILE A 32 -4.45 -5.01 -5.84
N ASP A 33 -4.01 -4.28 -6.87
CA ASP A 33 -3.31 -4.84 -8.02
C ASP A 33 -2.02 -5.56 -7.65
N PHE A 34 -1.29 -4.98 -6.69
CA PHE A 34 0.04 -5.42 -6.37
C PHE A 34 0.34 -5.33 -4.88
N CYS A 35 0.27 -6.47 -4.21
CA CYS A 35 0.64 -6.60 -2.79
C CYS A 35 1.95 -7.35 -2.66
N ILE A 36 2.92 -6.77 -1.96
CA ILE A 36 4.13 -7.46 -1.54
C ILE A 36 3.99 -7.86 -0.08
N THR A 37 4.18 -9.15 0.17
CA THR A 37 4.07 -9.75 1.50
C THR A 37 5.32 -10.52 1.88
N GLN A 38 5.48 -10.80 3.17
CA GLN A 38 6.53 -11.70 3.67
C GLN A 38 5.99 -12.58 4.77
N ASN A 39 6.32 -13.87 4.71
CA ASN A 39 6.02 -14.82 5.78
C ASN A 39 7.13 -14.78 6.84
N LEU A 40 6.75 -14.53 8.10
CA LEU A 40 7.66 -14.43 9.24
C LEU A 40 7.47 -15.56 10.26
N GLY A 41 7.10 -16.75 9.77
CA GLY A 41 6.85 -17.93 10.60
C GLY A 41 5.66 -17.70 11.52
N LEU A 42 5.91 -17.67 12.83
CA LEU A 42 4.86 -17.55 13.86
C LEU A 42 4.02 -16.27 13.74
N LEU A 43 4.58 -15.19 13.20
CA LEU A 43 3.85 -13.94 12.98
C LEU A 43 2.92 -13.99 11.76
N GLY A 44 2.99 -15.07 10.97
CA GLY A 44 2.22 -15.24 9.75
C GLY A 44 2.72 -14.36 8.61
N GLU A 45 1.85 -14.17 7.63
CA GLU A 45 2.10 -13.32 6.47
C GLU A 45 1.79 -11.85 6.80
N ILE A 46 2.70 -10.96 6.43
CA ILE A 46 2.57 -9.52 6.63
C ILE A 46 2.62 -8.75 5.31
N ASN A 47 1.79 -7.73 5.17
CA ASN A 47 1.79 -6.74 4.11
C ASN A 47 2.96 -5.76 4.31
N LEU A 48 3.80 -5.65 3.29
CA LEU A 48 4.93 -4.71 3.25
C LEU A 48 4.66 -3.53 2.31
N LEU A 49 3.95 -3.77 1.21
CA LEU A 49 3.63 -2.79 0.19
C LEU A 49 2.27 -3.09 -0.42
N TRP A 50 1.47 -2.04 -0.64
CA TRP A 50 0.31 -2.08 -1.52
C TRP A 50 0.52 -1.11 -2.68
N ALA A 51 0.18 -1.54 -3.89
CA ALA A 51 0.36 -0.71 -5.05
C ALA A 51 -0.75 -0.83 -6.09
N GLU A 52 -0.91 0.25 -6.85
CA GLU A 52 -1.72 0.35 -8.05
C GLU A 52 -0.79 0.42 -9.27
N ALA A 53 -1.05 -0.42 -10.27
CA ALA A 53 -0.24 -0.46 -11.48
C ALA A 53 -1.00 0.13 -12.66
N LYS A 54 -0.30 0.72 -13.62
CA LYS A 54 -0.88 1.13 -14.91
C LYS A 54 0.02 0.73 -16.07
N GLN A 55 -0.60 0.34 -17.17
CA GLN A 55 0.11 0.11 -18.42
C GLN A 55 0.70 1.42 -18.98
N GLY A 56 1.85 1.32 -19.66
CA GLY A 56 2.43 2.42 -20.43
C GLY A 56 2.94 3.55 -19.54
N LYS A 57 2.64 4.80 -19.92
CA LYS A 57 2.92 5.98 -19.08
C LYS A 57 1.62 6.50 -18.50
N SER A 58 1.63 6.83 -17.22
CA SER A 58 0.45 7.31 -16.51
C SER A 58 0.78 8.46 -15.55
N GLU A 59 -0.27 9.14 -15.09
CA GLU A 59 -0.18 10.10 -13.98
C GLU A 59 -0.26 9.34 -12.65
N LEU A 60 0.88 9.07 -12.03
CA LEU A 60 0.95 8.26 -10.79
C LEU A 60 0.09 8.81 -9.64
N LYS A 61 -0.17 10.11 -9.59
CA LYS A 61 -1.11 10.70 -8.62
C LYS A 61 -2.52 10.11 -8.73
N LYS A 62 -3.01 9.93 -9.97
CA LYS A 62 -4.31 9.29 -10.22
C LYS A 62 -4.31 7.83 -9.77
N SER A 63 -3.19 7.12 -9.99
CA SER A 63 -3.02 5.74 -9.50
C SER A 63 -3.02 5.67 -7.96
N PHE A 64 -2.38 6.62 -7.27
CA PHE A 64 -2.48 6.70 -5.81
C PHE A 64 -3.91 6.99 -5.33
N VAL A 65 -4.64 7.91 -5.96
CA VAL A 65 -6.05 8.16 -5.62
C VAL A 65 -6.90 6.92 -5.84
N GLN A 66 -6.67 6.20 -6.93
CA GLN A 66 -7.33 4.92 -7.19
C GLN A 66 -7.01 3.89 -6.10
N LEU A 67 -5.75 3.79 -5.66
CA LEU A 67 -5.34 2.92 -4.57
C LEU A 67 -6.03 3.29 -3.25
N VAL A 68 -6.10 4.58 -2.90
CA VAL A 68 -6.82 5.08 -1.71
C VAL A 68 -8.29 4.70 -1.76
N LEU A 69 -8.96 4.93 -2.90
CA LEU A 69 -10.36 4.55 -3.08
C LEU A 69 -10.56 3.04 -2.93
N THR A 70 -9.66 2.22 -3.49
CA THR A 70 -9.68 0.76 -3.32
C THR A 70 -9.52 0.35 -1.85
N ILE A 71 -8.54 0.92 -1.13
CA ILE A 71 -8.31 0.63 0.29
C ILE A 71 -9.53 0.98 1.13
N GLY A 72 -10.12 2.17 0.92
CA GLY A 72 -11.31 2.59 1.67
C GLY A 72 -12.55 1.76 1.33
N LYS A 73 -12.76 1.44 0.05
CA LYS A 73 -13.91 0.66 -0.43
C LYS A 73 -13.98 -0.72 0.20
N TYR A 74 -12.84 -1.38 0.32
CA TYR A 74 -12.72 -2.72 0.91
C TYR A 74 -12.29 -2.69 2.39
N LYS A 75 -12.19 -1.50 2.99
CA LYS A 75 -11.82 -1.28 4.40
C LYS A 75 -10.48 -1.91 4.82
N PHE A 76 -9.53 -2.04 3.90
CA PHE A 76 -8.22 -2.64 4.20
C PHE A 76 -7.43 -1.84 5.26
N TYR A 77 -7.74 -0.56 5.45
CA TYR A 77 -7.18 0.26 6.53
C TYR A 77 -7.56 -0.20 7.96
N THR A 78 -8.55 -1.10 8.08
CA THR A 78 -8.97 -1.74 9.34
C THR A 78 -8.31 -3.10 9.60
N GLU A 79 -7.35 -3.47 8.74
CA GLU A 79 -6.58 -4.71 8.83
C GLU A 79 -5.09 -4.39 9.09
N GLN A 80 -4.21 -5.37 8.87
CA GLN A 80 -2.77 -5.16 8.93
C GLN A 80 -2.30 -4.36 7.71
N THR A 81 -1.95 -3.09 7.92
CA THR A 81 -1.52 -2.17 6.87
C THR A 81 -0.01 -2.25 6.59
N PRO A 82 0.42 -2.00 5.34
CA PRO A 82 1.82 -1.87 4.98
C PRO A 82 2.39 -0.53 5.44
N ASN A 83 3.72 -0.44 5.51
CA ASN A 83 4.39 0.84 5.77
C ASN A 83 4.40 1.75 4.53
N LEU A 84 4.39 1.15 3.34
CA LEU A 84 4.51 1.85 2.07
C LEU A 84 3.30 1.59 1.19
N LEU A 85 2.87 2.64 0.51
CA LEU A 85 2.01 2.64 -0.65
C LEU A 85 2.86 2.92 -1.88
N CYS A 86 2.43 2.39 -3.02
CA CYS A 86 3.14 2.58 -4.26
C CYS A 86 2.19 2.76 -5.45
N ALA A 87 2.63 3.53 -6.43
CA ALA A 87 2.00 3.59 -7.74
C ALA A 87 3.09 3.43 -8.79
N PHE A 88 2.85 2.62 -9.81
CA PHE A 88 3.84 2.45 -10.87
C PHE A 88 3.22 2.26 -12.25
N ASP A 89 4.02 2.60 -13.25
CA ASP A 89 3.73 2.36 -14.65
C ASP A 89 4.94 1.73 -15.34
N GLY A 90 4.95 1.69 -16.67
CA GLY A 90 6.05 1.12 -17.45
C GLY A 90 7.31 1.98 -17.51
N GLU A 91 7.29 3.21 -16.99
CA GLU A 91 8.42 4.14 -16.98
C GLU A 91 9.05 4.31 -15.59
N LYS A 92 8.21 4.30 -14.56
CA LYS A 92 8.59 4.74 -13.22
C LYS A 92 7.72 4.13 -12.13
N ILE A 93 8.25 4.16 -10.92
CA ILE A 93 7.60 3.73 -9.69
C ILE A 93 7.72 4.83 -8.65
N ALA A 94 6.65 5.08 -7.89
CA ALA A 94 6.64 6.04 -6.81
C ALA A 94 6.22 5.38 -5.50
N PHE A 95 6.78 5.86 -4.39
CA PHE A 95 6.48 5.39 -3.04
C PHE A 95 6.01 6.52 -2.14
N LEU A 96 5.08 6.19 -1.23
CA LEU A 96 4.60 7.09 -0.20
C LEU A 96 4.38 6.28 1.10
N PRO A 97 4.73 6.81 2.29
CA PRO A 97 4.36 6.16 3.54
C PRO A 97 2.84 6.07 3.69
N PHE A 98 2.33 4.90 4.09
CA PHE A 98 0.88 4.72 4.35
C PHE A 98 0.35 5.74 5.36
N ALA A 99 1.15 6.05 6.38
CA ALA A 99 0.79 6.99 7.44
C ALA A 99 0.44 8.39 6.92
N CYS A 100 1.00 8.83 5.78
CA CYS A 100 0.67 10.12 5.17
C CYS A 100 -0.78 10.19 4.67
N LEU A 101 -1.42 9.04 4.43
CA LEU A 101 -2.79 8.95 3.92
C LEU A 101 -3.74 8.32 4.94
N GLN A 102 -3.26 7.90 6.12
CA GLN A 102 -4.08 7.14 7.07
C GLN A 102 -5.32 7.89 7.55
N GLU A 103 -5.21 9.21 7.76
CA GLU A 103 -6.32 10.03 8.27
C GLU A 103 -7.49 10.11 7.28
N ILE A 104 -7.22 9.96 5.97
CA ILE A 104 -8.24 10.03 4.91
C ILE A 104 -9.33 8.98 5.11
N PHE A 105 -8.99 7.81 5.68
CA PHE A 105 -9.91 6.69 5.81
C PHE A 105 -10.92 6.86 6.96
N TYR A 106 -10.76 7.89 7.79
CA TYR A 106 -11.63 8.18 8.93
C TYR A 106 -12.48 9.44 8.71
N GLN A 107 -12.30 10.16 7.61
CA GLN A 107 -13.12 11.30 7.26
C GLN A 107 -14.51 10.85 6.81
N SER A 108 -15.56 11.48 7.36
CA SER A 108 -16.96 11.10 7.10
C SER A 108 -17.50 11.57 5.75
N ASP A 109 -16.86 12.55 5.11
CA ASP A 109 -17.31 13.21 3.88
C ASP A 109 -16.67 12.62 2.61
N ILE A 110 -16.03 11.45 2.73
CA ILE A 110 -15.49 10.68 1.60
C ILE A 110 -16.40 9.49 1.30
N ASN A 111 -16.91 9.46 0.07
CA ASN A 111 -17.66 8.32 -0.42
C ASN A 111 -16.75 7.25 -1.07
N PHE A 112 -16.36 6.25 -0.29
CA PHE A 112 -15.57 5.10 -0.81
C PHE A 112 -16.37 4.09 -1.65
N SER A 113 -17.70 4.25 -1.81
CA SER A 113 -18.50 3.31 -2.60
C SER A 113 -18.29 3.45 -4.11
N VAL A 114 -17.73 4.58 -4.55
CA VAL A 114 -17.47 4.89 -5.96
C VAL A 114 -16.56 3.84 -6.62
N THR A 115 -16.59 3.76 -7.94
CA THR A 115 -15.68 2.90 -8.68
C THR A 115 -14.28 3.53 -8.68
N PRO A 116 -13.25 2.88 -8.08
CA PRO A 116 -11.91 3.50 -7.94
C PRO A 116 -11.28 3.92 -9.26
N SER A 117 -11.52 3.17 -10.34
CA SER A 117 -11.01 3.47 -11.68
C SER A 117 -11.79 4.53 -12.45
N ASN A 118 -12.87 5.10 -11.89
CA ASN A 118 -13.63 6.17 -12.53
C ASN A 118 -13.00 7.55 -12.21
N HIS A 119 -12.02 7.93 -13.03
CA HIS A 119 -11.22 9.14 -12.86
C HIS A 119 -11.99 10.46 -13.10
N THR A 120 -13.22 10.39 -13.62
CA THR A 120 -14.07 11.57 -13.87
C THR A 120 -15.11 11.79 -12.79
N SER A 121 -15.23 10.88 -11.81
CA SER A 121 -16.19 11.04 -10.72
C SER A 121 -15.81 12.22 -9.81
N GLU A 122 -16.82 12.92 -9.29
CA GLU A 122 -16.63 14.06 -8.40
C GLU A 122 -15.76 13.71 -7.18
N GLN A 123 -16.02 12.56 -6.56
CA GLN A 123 -15.23 12.07 -5.42
C GLN A 123 -13.76 11.83 -5.78
N PHE A 124 -13.48 11.30 -6.97
CA PHE A 124 -12.11 11.08 -7.42
C PHE A 124 -11.39 12.41 -7.62
N LEU A 125 -12.02 13.36 -8.29
CA LEU A 125 -11.46 14.69 -8.54
C LEU A 125 -11.25 15.48 -7.23
N LYS A 126 -12.19 15.37 -6.29
CA LYS A 126 -12.07 15.93 -4.93
C LYS A 126 -10.83 15.38 -4.23
N LEU A 127 -10.69 14.05 -4.17
CA LEU A 127 -9.53 13.40 -3.52
C LEU A 127 -8.21 13.75 -4.22
N LEU A 128 -8.19 13.78 -5.55
CA LEU A 128 -6.99 14.15 -6.29
C LEU A 128 -6.52 15.57 -5.92
N LYS A 129 -7.45 16.50 -5.77
CA LYS A 129 -7.14 17.87 -5.36
C LYS A 129 -6.71 17.94 -3.89
N GLU A 130 -7.43 17.27 -3.00
CA GLU A 130 -7.16 17.27 -1.55
C GLU A 130 -5.79 16.66 -1.23
N LEU A 131 -5.45 15.55 -1.90
CA LEU A 131 -4.22 14.82 -1.67
C LEU A 131 -3.02 15.38 -2.45
N ASP A 132 -3.18 16.39 -3.32
CA ASP A 132 -2.13 16.83 -4.25
C ASP A 132 -0.81 17.17 -3.53
N SER A 133 -0.88 17.90 -2.42
CA SER A 133 0.29 18.27 -1.61
C SER A 133 1.02 17.05 -1.05
N ILE A 134 0.29 16.06 -0.52
CA ILE A 134 0.83 14.81 -0.01
C ILE A 134 1.43 13.98 -1.14
N LEU A 135 0.72 13.86 -2.27
CA LEU A 135 1.17 13.08 -3.42
C LEU A 135 2.42 13.69 -4.09
N ASN A 136 2.64 15.00 -3.97
CA ASN A 136 3.88 15.64 -4.41
C ASN A 136 5.11 15.25 -3.57
N THR A 137 4.92 14.66 -2.38
CA THR A 137 6.02 14.15 -1.54
C THR A 137 6.46 12.74 -1.90
N ALA A 138 5.75 12.08 -2.83
CA ALA A 138 6.08 10.72 -3.24
C ALA A 138 7.48 10.65 -3.85
N GLN A 139 8.27 9.67 -3.41
CA GLN A 139 9.61 9.44 -3.92
C GLN A 139 9.54 8.66 -5.23
N ILE A 140 9.94 9.28 -6.34
CA ILE A 140 9.82 8.74 -7.69
C ILE A 140 11.17 8.19 -8.16
N PHE A 141 11.14 6.98 -8.71
CA PHE A 141 12.28 6.32 -9.37
C PHE A 141 11.91 6.01 -10.82
N TYR A 142 12.71 6.50 -11.75
CA TYR A 142 12.62 6.14 -13.17
C TYR A 142 13.47 4.90 -13.40
N TYR A 143 12.91 3.81 -13.92
CA TYR A 143 13.64 2.54 -13.98
C TYR A 143 14.94 2.64 -14.79
N GLU A 144 14.93 3.43 -15.86
CA GLU A 144 16.11 3.64 -16.70
C GLU A 144 17.24 4.40 -16.00
N LYS A 145 16.91 5.32 -15.09
CA LYS A 145 17.89 6.22 -14.46
C LYS A 145 18.28 5.80 -13.05
N ASN A 146 17.35 5.18 -12.33
CA ASN A 146 17.42 4.98 -10.89
C ASN A 146 17.37 3.49 -10.51
N ASP A 147 17.75 2.56 -11.40
CA ASP A 147 17.63 1.12 -11.15
C ASP A 147 18.32 0.65 -9.86
N GLU A 148 19.58 1.04 -9.65
CA GLU A 148 20.35 0.66 -8.45
C GLU A 148 19.86 1.40 -7.19
N GLU A 149 19.44 2.65 -7.32
CA GLU A 149 18.87 3.44 -6.23
C GLU A 149 17.54 2.85 -5.77
N LEU A 150 16.70 2.38 -6.70
CA LEU A 150 15.44 1.71 -6.42
C LEU A 150 15.67 0.37 -5.72
N LYS A 151 16.64 -0.45 -6.18
CA LYS A 151 17.01 -1.69 -5.50
C LYS A 151 17.48 -1.44 -4.07
N THR A 152 18.29 -0.40 -3.88
CA THR A 152 18.78 0.01 -2.55
C THR A 152 17.63 0.48 -1.66
N PHE A 153 16.77 1.35 -2.17
CA PHE A 153 15.59 1.83 -1.44
C PHE A 153 14.70 0.67 -0.99
N ILE A 154 14.40 -0.28 -1.88
CA ILE A 154 13.57 -1.45 -1.53
C ILE A 154 14.27 -2.30 -0.47
N LYS A 155 15.57 -2.56 -0.61
CA LYS A 155 16.33 -3.33 0.38
C LYS A 155 16.32 -2.66 1.75
N GLU A 156 16.37 -1.35 1.84
CA GLU A 156 16.43 -0.61 3.10
C GLU A 156 15.04 -0.41 3.73
N ASN A 157 14.01 -0.20 2.91
CA ASN A 157 12.68 0.22 3.38
C ASN A 157 11.65 -0.91 3.40
N LEU A 158 11.84 -1.97 2.61
CA LEU A 158 11.05 -3.20 2.68
C LEU A 158 11.84 -4.28 3.43
N THR A 159 11.95 -4.13 4.75
CA THR A 159 12.54 -5.17 5.61
C THR A 159 11.57 -5.62 6.69
N SER A 160 11.54 -6.91 6.94
CA SER A 160 10.88 -7.50 8.11
C SER A 160 11.85 -7.74 9.28
N GLU A 161 13.15 -7.58 9.04
CA GLU A 161 14.23 -7.98 9.96
C GLU A 161 14.20 -7.25 11.31
N ASN A 162 13.38 -6.20 11.45
CA ASN A 162 13.22 -5.45 12.70
C ASN A 162 11.83 -5.52 13.33
N ILE A 163 10.93 -6.44 12.96
CA ILE A 163 9.59 -6.49 13.56
C ILE A 163 9.61 -6.77 15.07
N SER A 164 10.62 -7.48 15.59
CA SER A 164 10.82 -7.67 17.03
C SER A 164 11.36 -6.43 17.78
N LYS A 165 11.71 -5.36 17.05
CA LYS A 165 12.26 -4.10 17.58
C LYS A 165 11.45 -2.87 17.17
N ILE A 166 10.30 -3.04 16.53
CA ILE A 166 9.46 -1.90 16.12
C ILE A 166 9.00 -1.18 17.38
N LYS A 167 9.58 0.01 17.60
CA LYS A 167 9.03 0.98 18.55
C LYS A 167 7.62 1.31 18.07
N ILE A 168 6.63 1.06 18.93
CA ILE A 168 5.26 1.45 18.63
C ILE A 168 5.24 2.97 18.50
N ASP A 169 4.81 3.45 17.34
CA ASP A 169 4.60 4.85 17.06
C ASP A 169 3.27 5.04 16.33
N LYS A 170 2.91 6.30 16.06
CA LYS A 170 1.64 6.63 15.40
C LYS A 170 1.46 5.97 14.02
N ASN A 171 2.55 5.61 13.33
CA ASN A 171 2.53 5.08 11.98
C ASN A 171 2.29 3.56 11.95
N ASN A 172 2.67 2.86 13.02
CA ASN A 172 2.56 1.40 13.10
C ASN A 172 1.56 0.88 14.15
N PHE A 173 1.04 1.76 15.03
CA PHE A 173 0.14 1.39 16.12
C PHE A 173 -1.10 0.61 15.64
N VAL A 174 -1.78 1.06 14.59
CA VAL A 174 -3.00 0.41 14.07
C VAL A 174 -2.71 -1.02 13.61
N SER A 175 -1.62 -1.20 12.85
CA SER A 175 -1.16 -2.51 12.37
C SER A 175 -0.82 -3.45 13.53
N ILE A 176 -0.16 -2.93 14.58
CA ILE A 176 0.20 -3.69 15.78
C ILE A 176 -1.04 -4.03 16.62
N TYR A 177 -1.97 -3.09 16.79
CA TYR A 177 -3.22 -3.31 17.51
C TYR A 177 -4.08 -4.39 16.85
N HIS A 178 -4.26 -4.35 15.53
CA HIS A 178 -5.03 -5.38 14.83
C HIS A 178 -4.40 -6.77 14.97
N LYS A 179 -3.07 -6.87 14.96
CA LYS A 179 -2.35 -8.13 15.22
C LYS A 179 -2.57 -8.63 16.65
N TRP A 180 -2.37 -7.77 17.64
CA TRP A 180 -2.63 -8.11 19.04
C TRP A 180 -4.07 -8.54 19.23
N ASN A 181 -5.02 -7.79 18.68
CA ASN A 181 -6.44 -8.09 18.75
C ASN A 181 -6.76 -9.45 18.11
N LYS A 182 -6.16 -9.81 16.97
CA LYS A 182 -6.39 -11.11 16.31
C LYS A 182 -5.80 -12.29 17.09
N MET A 183 -4.60 -12.14 17.67
CA MET A 183 -3.92 -13.25 18.34
C MET A 183 -4.30 -13.40 19.81
N VAL A 184 -4.58 -12.29 20.50
CA VAL A 184 -4.66 -12.24 21.96
C VAL A 184 -6.09 -12.05 22.45
N LYS A 185 -6.93 -11.29 21.76
CA LYS A 185 -8.28 -10.95 22.26
C LYS A 185 -9.11 -12.17 22.63
N ASP A 186 -9.11 -13.18 21.77
CA ASP A 186 -9.89 -14.40 21.95
C ASP A 186 -9.25 -15.36 22.96
N THR A 187 -7.99 -15.13 23.35
CA THR A 187 -7.29 -15.90 24.40
C THR A 187 -7.51 -15.34 25.81
N ILE A 188 -7.98 -14.09 25.92
CA ILE A 188 -8.27 -13.46 27.20
C ILE A 188 -9.68 -13.86 27.62
N SER A 189 -9.79 -14.53 28.76
CA SER A 189 -11.07 -14.91 29.38
C SER A 189 -11.73 -13.70 30.06
N ILE A 190 -12.22 -12.75 29.25
CA ILE A 190 -13.00 -11.60 29.70
C ILE A 190 -14.27 -11.47 28.85
N ASP A 191 -15.38 -11.07 29.46
CA ASP A 191 -16.59 -10.72 28.73
C ASP A 191 -16.41 -9.33 28.07
N TRP A 192 -16.02 -9.36 26.81
CA TRP A 192 -15.81 -8.17 25.99
C TRP A 192 -17.08 -7.33 25.78
N ASN A 193 -18.28 -7.89 25.96
CA ASN A 193 -19.53 -7.13 25.85
C ASN A 193 -19.80 -6.31 27.11
N LEU A 194 -19.40 -6.81 28.27
CA LEU A 194 -19.42 -6.03 29.52
C LEU A 194 -18.35 -4.95 29.51
N ALA A 195 -17.13 -5.27 29.07
CA ALA A 195 -16.01 -4.31 29.03
C ALA A 195 -16.24 -3.10 28.09
N LYS A 196 -17.11 -3.23 27.08
CA LYS A 196 -17.47 -2.14 26.16
C LYS A 196 -18.49 -1.13 26.73
N LYS A 197 -19.14 -1.45 27.85
CA LYS A 197 -20.19 -0.62 28.46
C LYS A 197 -19.67 0.34 29.54
N SER A 198 -18.39 0.23 29.89
CA SER A 198 -17.67 1.06 30.86
C SER A 198 -16.96 2.24 30.22
#